data_AF-A0AAU0RAJ4-F1
#
_entry.id   AF-A0AAU0RAJ4-F1
#
_cell.length_a   1.000
_cell.length_b   1.000
_cell.length_c   1.000
_cell.angle_alpha   90.00
_cell.angle_beta   90.00
_cell.angle_gamma   90.00
#
_symmetry.space_group_name_H-M   'P 1'
#
loop_
_entity.id
_entity.type
_entity.pdbx_description
1 polymer ?
#
loop_
_entity_poly.entity_id
_entity_poly.type
_entity_poly.pdbx_seq_one_letter_code
_entity_poly.pdbx_strand_id
1 'polypeptide(L)'
;MSKTLKHNNIFYFCIPLDNIPFEKLPIEITERYAYCRFYNVSSVINEPSEFNLVGVYDFLNNVPLKKIDILLTTDFLFGEVISYSPPLRGKESWKLIDSHPVNITKKELPHLKFGNKTFFYLKEGKYFLVAGIESSYENVKHLENPNWNGDISIKLRIIVEILRRKAKAIDLHISTQEWEEIAFIVMRSEYSTKRMNDDAIKDGVSNLLPEMLKMPIYSEIPIEIRGKSLDEILD
;
A
#
# COMPACT_ATOMS: atom_id res chain seq x y z
N MET A 1 -11.19 26.39 -6.11
CA MET A 1 -12.03 25.78 -5.05
C MET A 1 -11.45 24.42 -4.69
N SER A 2 -10.91 24.29 -3.47
CA SER A 2 -10.48 23.00 -2.93
C SER A 2 -11.73 22.19 -2.61
N LYS A 3 -11.97 21.06 -3.28
CA LYS A 3 -12.98 20.10 -2.84
C LYS A 3 -12.41 19.41 -1.60
N THR A 4 -12.68 19.96 -0.42
CA THR A 4 -12.33 19.30 0.84
C THR A 4 -13.09 17.97 0.86
N LEU A 5 -12.34 16.87 0.90
CA LEU A 5 -12.89 15.53 1.04
C LEU A 5 -13.67 15.50 2.37
N LYS A 6 -14.95 15.12 2.34
CA LYS A 6 -15.74 15.00 3.58
C LYS A 6 -15.17 13.87 4.43
N HIS A 7 -14.99 14.13 5.73
CA HIS A 7 -14.29 13.25 6.68
C HIS A 7 -14.91 11.86 6.92
N ASN A 8 -16.04 11.52 6.29
CA ASN A 8 -16.74 10.24 6.47
C ASN A 8 -17.04 9.55 5.13
N ASN A 9 -16.24 9.79 4.09
CA ASN A 9 -16.39 9.11 2.81
C ASN A 9 -15.19 8.20 2.55
N ILE A 10 -15.46 7.01 1.99
CA ILE A 10 -14.44 6.27 1.24
C ILE A 10 -14.40 6.85 -0.17
N PHE A 11 -13.20 7.12 -0.65
CA PHE A 11 -12.94 7.55 -2.01
C PHE A 11 -12.26 6.43 -2.78
N TYR A 12 -12.69 6.21 -4.01
CA TYR A 12 -12.13 5.20 -4.89
C TYR A 12 -11.34 5.88 -5.99
N PHE A 13 -10.06 5.54 -6.10
CA PHE A 13 -9.16 6.17 -7.06
C PHE A 13 -8.62 5.15 -8.07
N CYS A 14 -8.42 5.64 -9.28
CA CYS A 14 -7.57 5.04 -10.30
C CYS A 14 -6.16 5.61 -10.14
N ILE A 15 -5.17 4.73 -9.98
CA ILE A 15 -3.75 5.03 -9.91
C ILE A 15 -3.13 4.74 -11.29
N PRO A 16 -2.66 5.76 -12.02
CA PRO A 16 -1.94 5.54 -13.27
C PRO A 16 -0.57 4.93 -13.00
N LEU A 17 -0.21 3.91 -13.79
CA LEU A 17 1.10 3.26 -13.80
C LEU A 17 1.84 3.51 -15.13
N ASP A 18 1.31 4.39 -15.99
CA ASP A 18 1.78 4.65 -17.35
C ASP A 18 3.23 5.15 -17.42
N ASN A 19 3.75 5.73 -16.35
CA ASN A 19 5.10 6.24 -16.27
C ASN A 19 6.14 5.16 -15.96
N ILE A 20 5.72 3.98 -15.51
CA ILE A 20 6.61 2.88 -15.14
C ILE A 20 7.09 2.18 -16.41
N PRO A 21 8.42 2.04 -16.61
CA PRO A 21 8.99 1.43 -17.81
C PRO A 21 8.92 -0.10 -17.73
N PHE A 22 7.72 -0.64 -17.92
CA PHE A 22 7.43 -2.08 -17.81
C PHE A 22 8.29 -2.93 -18.74
N GLU A 23 8.73 -2.39 -19.87
CA GLU A 23 9.63 -3.05 -20.82
C GLU A 23 11.03 -3.36 -20.25
N LYS A 24 11.40 -2.73 -19.12
CA LYS A 24 12.67 -2.95 -18.42
C LYS A 24 12.56 -3.93 -17.26
N LEU A 25 11.36 -4.45 -17.00
CA LEU A 25 11.12 -5.39 -15.91
C LEU A 25 11.29 -6.83 -16.40
N PRO A 26 11.68 -7.77 -15.53
CA PRO A 26 11.95 -9.16 -15.92
C PRO A 26 10.70 -9.93 -16.35
N ILE A 27 9.50 -9.40 -16.08
CA ILE A 27 8.23 -10.04 -16.40
C ILE A 27 7.31 -9.00 -17.03
N GLU A 28 6.64 -9.39 -18.12
CA GLU A 28 5.70 -8.52 -18.81
C GLU A 28 4.48 -8.16 -17.91
N ILE A 29 4.24 -6.86 -17.80
CA ILE A 29 3.07 -6.25 -17.18
C ILE A 29 2.39 -5.39 -18.24
N THR A 30 1.17 -5.76 -18.62
CA THR A 30 0.41 -5.04 -19.66
C THR A 30 -0.50 -3.98 -19.05
N GLU A 31 -0.80 -4.13 -17.77
CA GLU A 31 -1.67 -3.30 -16.98
C GLU A 31 -1.08 -1.93 -16.74
N ARG A 32 -1.95 -0.92 -16.81
CA ARG A 32 -1.59 0.50 -16.77
C ARG A 32 -2.30 1.25 -15.65
N TYR A 33 -3.27 0.62 -15.03
CA TYR A 33 -4.06 1.19 -13.95
C TYR A 33 -4.21 0.21 -12.80
N ALA A 34 -3.90 0.69 -11.60
CA ALA A 34 -4.29 0.06 -10.34
C ALA A 34 -5.43 0.85 -9.69
N TYR A 35 -6.09 0.25 -8.71
CA TYR A 35 -7.26 0.83 -8.07
C TYR A 35 -7.15 0.74 -6.57
N CYS A 36 -7.55 1.78 -5.87
CA CYS A 36 -7.51 1.77 -4.41
C CYS A 36 -8.75 2.42 -3.80
N ARG A 37 -9.01 2.05 -2.55
CA ARG A 37 -9.84 2.82 -1.64
C ARG A 37 -8.95 3.70 -0.78
N PHE A 38 -9.44 4.89 -0.48
CA PHE A 38 -8.79 5.88 0.35
C PHE A 38 -9.79 6.40 1.37
N TYR A 39 -9.43 6.34 2.65
CA TYR A 39 -10.28 6.79 3.75
C TYR A 39 -9.48 7.61 4.75
N ASN A 40 -9.94 8.83 5.05
CA ASN A 40 -9.37 9.65 6.10
C ASN A 40 -9.91 9.16 7.45
N VAL A 41 -9.03 8.60 8.30
CA VAL A 41 -9.42 8.04 9.59
C VAL A 41 -9.37 9.05 10.73
N SER A 42 -8.94 10.30 10.49
CA SER A 42 -8.77 11.31 11.55
C SER A 42 -10.06 11.55 12.34
N SER A 43 -11.23 11.46 11.69
CA SER A 43 -12.55 11.56 12.33
C SER A 43 -12.90 10.38 13.23
N VAL A 44 -12.35 9.20 12.97
CA VAL A 44 -12.59 7.98 13.75
C VAL A 44 -11.69 7.93 14.97
N ILE A 45 -10.44 8.40 14.84
CA ILE A 45 -9.42 8.28 15.87
C ILE A 45 -9.36 9.50 16.82
N ASN A 46 -10.01 10.62 16.46
CA ASN A 46 -10.01 11.89 17.19
C ASN A 46 -8.61 12.50 17.35
N GLU A 47 -7.76 12.37 16.32
CA GLU A 47 -6.38 12.89 16.33
C GLU A 47 -6.23 14.07 15.37
N PRO A 48 -5.38 15.06 15.70
CA PRO A 48 -5.24 16.28 14.92
C PRO A 48 -4.49 16.10 13.59
N SER A 49 -3.78 14.99 13.40
CA SER A 49 -3.02 14.70 12.19
C SER A 49 -3.86 13.96 11.14
N GLU A 50 -3.63 14.29 9.86
CA GLU A 50 -4.24 13.61 8.72
C GLU A 50 -3.66 12.19 8.59
N PHE A 51 -4.39 11.20 9.09
CA PHE A 51 -4.12 9.80 8.84
C PHE A 51 -5.07 9.32 7.75
N ASN A 52 -4.53 8.73 6.70
CA ASN A 52 -5.34 8.12 5.65
C ASN A 52 -4.96 6.66 5.51
N LEU A 53 -5.98 5.80 5.48
CA LEU A 53 -5.84 4.40 5.10
C LEU A 53 -6.01 4.24 3.60
N VAL A 54 -5.11 3.46 3.01
CA VAL A 54 -5.14 3.09 1.59
C VAL A 54 -5.13 1.58 1.48
N GLY A 55 -6.14 1.05 0.80
CA GLY A 55 -6.21 -0.35 0.39
C GLY A 55 -6.17 -0.43 -1.13
N VAL A 56 -5.14 -1.04 -1.69
CA VAL A 56 -5.03 -1.25 -3.15
C VAL A 56 -5.66 -2.59 -3.49
N TYR A 57 -6.61 -2.58 -4.42
CA TYR A 57 -7.32 -3.78 -4.86
C TYR A 57 -6.41 -4.68 -5.69
N ASP A 58 -6.60 -5.99 -5.57
CA ASP A 58 -6.02 -6.99 -6.48
C ASP A 58 -6.77 -7.00 -7.83
N PHE A 59 -6.77 -5.84 -8.47
CA PHE A 59 -7.37 -5.62 -9.77
C PHE A 59 -6.52 -4.64 -10.55
N LEU A 60 -6.07 -5.07 -11.71
CA LEU A 60 -5.25 -4.30 -12.62
C LEU A 60 -5.92 -4.28 -13.99
N ASN A 61 -5.79 -3.17 -14.69
CA ASN A 61 -6.45 -3.01 -15.98
C ASN A 61 -5.61 -2.16 -16.94
N ASN A 62 -5.83 -2.37 -18.24
CA ASN A 62 -5.22 -1.58 -19.31
C ASN A 62 -6.04 -0.32 -19.61
N VAL A 63 -7.29 -0.27 -19.15
CA VAL A 63 -8.21 0.86 -19.34
C VAL A 63 -8.76 1.33 -17.99
N PRO A 64 -8.90 2.64 -17.74
CA PRO A 64 -9.46 3.15 -16.50
C PRO A 64 -10.92 2.69 -16.30
N LEU A 65 -11.23 2.19 -15.11
CA LEU A 65 -12.60 1.90 -14.69
C LEU A 65 -13.46 3.16 -14.65
N LYS A 66 -14.73 2.99 -15.01
CA LYS A 66 -15.77 4.03 -14.91
C LYS A 66 -16.66 3.88 -13.66
N LYS A 67 -16.67 2.70 -13.04
CA LYS A 67 -17.49 2.36 -11.88
C LYS A 67 -16.72 1.41 -10.97
N ILE A 68 -17.14 1.36 -9.71
CA ILE A 68 -16.45 0.59 -8.66
C ILE A 68 -17.05 -0.80 -8.41
N ASP A 69 -18.10 -1.20 -9.13
CA ASP A 69 -18.87 -2.42 -8.83
C ASP A 69 -17.99 -3.66 -8.63
N ILE A 70 -16.99 -3.86 -9.52
CA ILE A 70 -16.04 -4.97 -9.42
C ILE A 70 -15.15 -4.88 -8.18
N LEU A 71 -14.73 -3.67 -7.80
CA LEU A 71 -13.83 -3.44 -6.67
C LEU A 71 -14.49 -3.77 -5.33
N LEU A 72 -15.82 -3.68 -5.24
CA LEU A 72 -16.56 -3.99 -4.00
C LEU A 72 -16.46 -5.46 -3.59
N THR A 73 -16.17 -6.35 -4.55
CA THR A 73 -15.99 -7.80 -4.32
C THR A 73 -14.54 -8.25 -4.49
N THR A 74 -13.64 -7.35 -4.87
CA THR A 74 -12.23 -7.68 -5.06
C THR A 74 -11.48 -7.53 -3.75
N ASP A 75 -10.62 -8.52 -3.50
CA ASP A 75 -9.68 -8.52 -2.40
C ASP A 75 -8.59 -7.45 -2.57
N PHE A 76 -7.76 -7.25 -1.56
CA PHE A 76 -6.61 -6.36 -1.69
C PHE A 76 -5.38 -7.06 -2.28
N LEU A 77 -4.55 -6.28 -2.97
CA LEU A 77 -3.25 -6.70 -3.45
C LEU A 77 -2.26 -6.86 -2.30
N PHE A 78 -2.36 -5.99 -1.29
CA PHE A 78 -1.62 -6.03 -0.03
C PHE A 78 -2.45 -5.39 1.09
N GLY A 79 -2.02 -5.53 2.34
CA GLY A 79 -2.79 -5.02 3.48
C GLY A 79 -2.95 -3.51 3.42
N GLU A 80 -3.93 -2.98 4.14
CA GLU A 80 -4.11 -1.53 4.18
C GLU A 80 -2.94 -0.84 4.89
N VAL A 81 -2.49 0.27 4.32
CA VAL A 81 -1.35 1.04 4.82
C VAL A 81 -1.74 2.48 5.12
N ILE A 82 -0.94 3.13 5.97
CA ILE A 82 -1.05 4.57 6.18
C ILE A 82 -0.33 5.29 5.05
N SER A 83 -1.00 6.29 4.49
CA SER A 83 -0.50 7.06 3.35
C SER A 83 -0.76 8.55 3.53
N TYR A 84 0.11 9.35 2.94
CA TYR A 84 -0.22 10.74 2.66
C TYR A 84 -1.37 10.85 1.64
N SER A 85 -2.01 12.02 1.62
CA SER A 85 -3.04 12.33 0.63
C SER A 85 -2.52 12.16 -0.80
N PRO A 86 -3.31 11.60 -1.72
CA PRO A 86 -2.86 11.29 -3.06
C PRO A 86 -2.66 12.57 -3.87
N PRO A 87 -1.81 12.53 -4.91
CA PRO A 87 -1.67 13.63 -5.84
C PRO A 87 -2.95 13.78 -6.66
N LEU A 88 -3.68 14.89 -6.46
CA LEU A 88 -4.95 15.17 -7.17
C LEU A 88 -4.79 16.06 -8.41
N ARG A 89 -3.57 16.52 -8.72
CA ARG A 89 -3.27 17.40 -9.85
C ARG A 89 -2.03 16.92 -10.62
N GLY A 90 -1.98 17.24 -11.90
CA GLY A 90 -0.88 16.86 -12.79
C GLY A 90 -1.17 15.59 -13.61
N LYS A 91 -0.18 15.18 -14.40
CA LYS A 91 -0.29 14.02 -15.32
C LYS A 91 -0.41 12.70 -14.55
N GLU A 92 0.37 12.56 -13.48
CA GLU A 92 0.41 11.38 -12.60
C GLU A 92 -0.67 11.40 -11.51
N SER A 93 -1.66 12.29 -11.63
CA SER A 93 -2.65 12.44 -10.57
C SER A 93 -3.59 11.25 -10.51
N TRP A 94 -3.90 10.81 -9.30
CA TRP A 94 -4.92 9.81 -9.06
C TRP A 94 -6.27 10.38 -9.51
N LYS A 95 -7.06 9.55 -10.20
CA LYS A 95 -8.37 9.97 -10.72
C LYS A 95 -9.46 9.40 -9.84
N LEU A 96 -10.27 10.28 -9.26
CA LEU A 96 -11.44 9.86 -8.48
C LEU A 96 -12.43 9.17 -9.42
N ILE A 97 -12.82 7.95 -9.07
CA ILE A 97 -13.82 7.16 -9.78
C ILE A 97 -15.18 7.38 -9.12
N ASP A 98 -15.25 7.16 -7.81
CA ASP A 98 -16.48 7.26 -7.03
C ASP A 98 -16.17 7.60 -5.56
N SER A 99 -17.19 8.00 -4.80
CA SER A 99 -17.10 8.15 -3.35
C SER A 99 -18.45 7.98 -2.69
N HIS A 100 -18.48 7.31 -1.54
CA HIS A 100 -19.71 7.10 -0.77
C HIS A 100 -19.46 7.34 0.73
N PRO A 101 -20.48 7.82 1.46
CA PRO A 101 -20.39 7.91 2.91
C PRO A 101 -20.26 6.52 3.53
N VAL A 102 -19.44 6.43 4.57
CA VAL A 102 -19.25 5.22 5.38
C VAL A 102 -19.26 5.61 6.86
N ASN A 103 -19.63 4.66 7.71
CA ASN A 103 -19.50 4.78 9.15
C ASN A 103 -18.54 3.70 9.67
N ILE A 104 -17.23 3.96 9.57
CA ILE A 104 -16.18 3.06 10.05
C ILE A 104 -15.96 3.28 11.55
N THR A 105 -15.98 2.21 12.32
CA THR A 105 -15.65 2.19 13.74
C THR A 105 -14.17 1.90 13.96
N LYS A 106 -13.65 2.24 15.14
CA LYS A 106 -12.25 1.94 15.52
C LYS A 106 -11.89 0.45 15.39
N LYS A 107 -12.84 -0.45 15.67
CA LYS A 107 -12.63 -1.91 15.63
C LYS A 107 -12.44 -2.44 14.22
N GLU A 108 -12.99 -1.76 13.22
CA GLU A 108 -12.85 -2.11 11.80
C GLU A 108 -11.50 -1.65 11.22
N LEU A 109 -10.73 -0.85 11.96
CA LEU A 109 -9.41 -0.43 11.53
C LEU A 109 -8.41 -1.59 11.63
N PRO A 110 -7.48 -1.71 10.66
CA PRO A 110 -6.47 -2.76 10.66
C PRO A 110 -5.49 -2.58 11.82
N HIS A 111 -4.88 -3.68 12.24
CA HIS A 111 -3.70 -3.65 13.07
C HIS A 111 -2.48 -3.45 12.17
N LEU A 112 -1.49 -2.71 12.68
CA LEU A 112 -0.24 -2.46 11.98
C LEU A 112 0.93 -2.90 12.85
N LYS A 113 1.99 -3.45 12.26
CA LYS A 113 3.19 -3.85 13.00
C LYS A 113 4.25 -2.76 13.02
N PHE A 114 5.08 -2.76 14.04
CA PHE A 114 6.27 -1.94 14.10
C PHE A 114 7.44 -2.70 14.74
N GLY A 115 8.66 -2.36 14.32
CA GLY A 115 9.90 -2.81 14.94
C GLY A 115 10.67 -3.86 14.14
N ASN A 116 11.98 -3.93 14.39
CA ASN A 116 12.92 -4.79 13.66
C ASN A 116 13.63 -5.81 14.58
N LYS A 117 13.51 -5.67 15.90
CA LYS A 117 14.15 -6.54 16.92
C LYS A 117 13.15 -6.95 18.00
N THR A 118 12.48 -5.95 18.56
CA THR A 118 11.26 -6.13 19.35
C THR A 118 10.09 -5.71 18.48
N PHE A 119 9.06 -6.54 18.43
CA PHE A 119 7.89 -6.31 17.58
C PHE A 119 6.73 -5.80 18.43
N PHE A 120 6.00 -4.87 17.85
CA PHE A 120 4.79 -4.32 18.43
C PHE A 120 3.69 -4.34 17.39
N TYR A 121 2.43 -4.42 17.83
CA TYR A 121 1.31 -4.09 16.98
C TYR A 121 0.51 -2.91 17.54
N LEU A 122 -0.10 -2.18 16.61
CA LEU A 122 -0.92 -0.99 16.83
C LEU A 122 -2.34 -1.37 16.46
N LYS A 123 -3.31 -1.12 17.32
CA LYS A 123 -4.71 -1.49 17.10
C LYS A 123 -5.66 -0.32 17.23
N GLU A 124 -6.85 -0.48 16.66
CA GLU A 124 -7.98 0.43 16.82
C GLU A 124 -7.67 1.90 16.48
N GLY A 125 -6.81 2.12 15.47
CA GLY A 125 -6.43 3.44 15.01
C GLY A 125 -5.38 4.16 15.87
N LYS A 126 -4.83 3.52 16.91
CA LYS A 126 -3.72 4.07 17.69
C LYS A 126 -2.38 3.82 16.99
N TYR A 127 -2.17 4.41 15.82
CA TYR A 127 -1.00 4.17 14.96
C TYR A 127 0.28 4.91 15.39
N PHE A 128 0.41 5.22 16.67
CA PHE A 128 1.61 5.84 17.23
C PHE A 128 2.45 4.81 17.96
N LEU A 129 3.78 4.90 17.80
CA LEU A 129 4.71 3.94 18.39
C LEU A 129 4.51 3.74 19.91
N VAL A 130 4.21 4.81 20.64
CA VAL A 130 4.00 4.78 22.10
C VAL A 130 2.75 4.00 22.53
N ALA A 131 1.84 3.71 21.60
CA ALA A 131 0.65 2.90 21.83
C ALA A 131 0.82 1.44 21.42
N GLY A 132 2.05 1.04 21.06
CA GLY A 132 2.38 -0.33 20.67
C GLY A 132 2.16 -1.34 21.79
N ILE A 133 1.58 -2.47 21.42
CA ILE A 133 1.47 -3.67 22.27
C ILE A 133 2.57 -4.62 21.84
N GLU A 134 3.44 -5.01 22.78
CA GLU A 134 4.54 -5.94 22.51
C GLU A 134 4.01 -7.29 22.04
N SER A 135 4.69 -7.89 21.05
CA SER A 135 4.29 -9.18 20.48
C SER A 135 5.49 -9.92 19.88
N SER A 136 5.28 -11.19 19.53
CA SER A 136 6.24 -11.99 18.79
C SER A 136 6.19 -11.68 17.29
N TYR A 137 7.30 -11.91 16.59
CA TYR A 137 7.34 -11.74 15.13
C TYR A 137 6.27 -12.59 14.43
N GLU A 138 6.10 -13.84 14.85
CA GLU A 138 5.16 -14.78 14.24
C GLU A 138 3.71 -14.28 14.29
N ASN A 139 3.33 -13.56 15.35
CA ASN A 139 1.97 -13.06 15.54
C ASN A 139 1.63 -11.82 14.71
N VAL A 140 2.66 -11.13 14.20
CA VAL A 140 2.49 -9.85 13.50
C VAL A 140 3.14 -9.82 12.12
N LYS A 141 3.89 -10.84 11.69
CA LYS A 141 4.67 -10.82 10.44
C LYS A 141 3.83 -10.53 9.19
N HIS A 142 2.55 -10.88 9.21
CA HIS A 142 1.59 -10.66 8.12
C HIS A 142 0.96 -9.26 8.11
N LEU A 143 1.11 -8.48 9.19
CA LEU A 143 0.60 -7.12 9.27
C LEU A 143 1.50 -6.14 8.52
N GLU A 144 0.89 -5.10 7.96
CA GLU A 144 1.62 -4.02 7.30
C GLU A 144 2.29 -3.09 8.32
N ASN A 145 3.33 -2.39 7.88
CA ASN A 145 4.01 -1.37 8.68
C ASN A 145 3.29 -0.01 8.52
N PRO A 146 3.17 0.82 9.58
CA PRO A 146 2.55 2.15 9.48
C PRO A 146 3.37 3.17 8.68
N ASN A 147 4.48 2.77 8.03
CA ASN A 147 5.28 3.63 7.17
C ASN A 147 4.38 4.46 6.26
N TRP A 148 4.52 5.77 6.41
CA TRP A 148 3.73 6.79 5.73
C TRP A 148 4.06 6.76 4.24
N ASN A 149 3.40 5.87 3.52
CA ASN A 149 3.66 5.67 2.11
C ASN A 149 3.24 6.93 1.36
N GLY A 150 4.13 7.47 0.55
CA GLY A 150 3.77 8.43 -0.48
C GLY A 150 3.27 7.70 -1.72
N ASP A 151 2.74 8.46 -2.68
CA ASP A 151 2.35 7.95 -4.01
C ASP A 151 3.39 7.01 -4.63
N ILE A 152 4.66 7.43 -4.61
CA ILE A 152 5.78 6.62 -5.11
C ILE A 152 5.96 5.29 -4.37
N SER A 153 5.83 5.28 -3.04
CA SER A 153 5.96 4.07 -2.22
C SER A 153 4.81 3.11 -2.47
N ILE A 154 3.59 3.63 -2.69
CA ILE A 154 2.42 2.84 -3.07
C ILE A 154 2.63 2.20 -4.44
N LYS A 155 3.04 2.98 -5.46
CA LYS A 155 3.32 2.43 -6.79
C LYS A 155 4.44 1.38 -6.76
N LEU A 156 5.52 1.63 -6.02
CA LEU A 156 6.58 0.63 -5.82
C LEU A 156 6.03 -0.65 -5.18
N ARG A 157 5.22 -0.54 -4.12
CA ARG A 157 4.59 -1.69 -3.45
C ARG A 157 3.72 -2.49 -4.42
N ILE A 158 2.93 -1.81 -5.26
CA ILE A 158 2.10 -2.42 -6.31
C ILE A 158 2.98 -3.24 -7.26
N ILE A 159 4.03 -2.65 -7.81
CA ILE A 159 4.91 -3.34 -8.78
C ILE A 159 5.61 -4.53 -8.15
N VAL A 160 6.16 -4.36 -6.94
CA VAL A 160 6.82 -5.45 -6.22
C VAL A 160 5.86 -6.61 -6.00
N GLU A 161 4.62 -6.35 -5.56
CA GLU A 161 3.67 -7.43 -5.28
C GLU A 161 3.20 -8.15 -6.56
N ILE A 162 2.98 -7.42 -7.67
CA ILE A 162 2.68 -8.02 -8.98
C ILE A 162 3.80 -8.93 -9.44
N LEU A 163 5.05 -8.43 -9.40
CA LEU A 163 6.21 -9.18 -9.84
C LEU A 163 6.46 -10.41 -8.97
N ARG A 164 6.32 -10.30 -7.64
CA ARG A 164 6.47 -11.44 -6.73
C ARG A 164 5.50 -12.56 -7.04
N ARG A 165 4.23 -12.22 -7.28
CA ARG A 165 3.19 -13.21 -7.63
C ARG A 165 3.45 -13.85 -8.98
N LYS A 166 3.77 -13.05 -10.00
CA LYS A 166 4.08 -13.57 -11.34
C LYS A 166 5.35 -14.42 -11.33
N ALA A 167 6.41 -13.97 -10.65
CA ALA A 167 7.66 -14.70 -10.51
C ALA A 167 7.43 -16.05 -9.83
N LYS A 168 6.66 -16.07 -8.73
CA LYS A 168 6.27 -17.32 -8.05
C LYS A 168 5.46 -18.26 -8.96
N ALA A 169 4.54 -17.72 -9.76
CA ALA A 169 3.70 -18.52 -10.65
C ALA A 169 4.48 -19.22 -11.77
N ILE A 170 5.62 -18.65 -12.19
CA ILE A 170 6.50 -19.21 -13.24
C ILE A 170 7.80 -19.78 -12.68
N ASP A 171 7.93 -19.89 -11.35
CA ASP A 171 9.14 -20.34 -10.65
C ASP A 171 10.42 -19.56 -11.05
N LEU A 172 10.27 -18.25 -11.31
CA LEU A 172 11.39 -17.35 -11.60
C LEU A 172 12.01 -16.86 -10.30
N HIS A 173 13.31 -17.11 -10.14
CA HIS A 173 14.10 -16.51 -9.07
C HIS A 173 14.60 -15.13 -9.50
N ILE A 174 14.27 -14.10 -8.70
CA ILE A 174 14.79 -12.74 -8.85
C ILE A 174 15.72 -12.48 -7.66
N SER A 175 16.99 -12.22 -7.94
CA SER A 175 18.00 -11.94 -6.92
C SER A 175 17.76 -10.62 -6.20
N THR A 176 18.39 -10.44 -5.03
CA THR A 176 18.31 -9.17 -4.27
C THR A 176 18.74 -7.97 -5.12
N GLN A 177 19.83 -8.10 -5.88
CA GLN A 177 20.33 -7.03 -6.73
C GLN A 177 19.32 -6.67 -7.84
N GLU A 178 18.71 -7.68 -8.48
CA GLU A 178 17.67 -7.43 -9.48
C GLU A 178 16.45 -6.74 -8.87
N TRP A 179 16.05 -7.10 -7.65
CA TRP A 179 14.98 -6.38 -6.94
C TRP A 179 15.33 -4.92 -6.64
N GLU A 180 16.56 -4.64 -6.24
CA GLU A 180 17.05 -3.27 -6.03
C GLU A 180 17.05 -2.46 -7.33
N GLU A 181 17.48 -3.07 -8.43
CA GLU A 181 17.45 -2.46 -9.76
C GLU A 181 16.02 -2.18 -10.24
N ILE A 182 15.10 -3.12 -10.08
CA ILE A 182 13.66 -2.95 -10.36
C ILE A 182 13.10 -1.79 -9.55
N ALA A 183 13.35 -1.78 -8.23
CA ALA A 183 12.85 -0.74 -7.35
C ALA A 183 13.42 0.63 -7.72
N PHE A 184 14.71 0.71 -8.06
CA PHE A 184 15.35 1.93 -8.55
C PHE A 184 14.70 2.42 -9.85
N ILE A 185 14.46 1.54 -10.81
CA ILE A 185 13.81 1.86 -12.09
C ILE A 185 12.41 2.44 -11.85
N VAL A 186 11.59 1.78 -11.02
CA VAL A 186 10.25 2.26 -10.67
C VAL A 186 10.34 3.63 -10.00
N MET A 187 11.18 3.77 -8.97
CA MET A 187 11.30 5.03 -8.26
C MET A 187 11.80 6.16 -9.15
N ARG A 188 12.77 5.91 -10.04
CA ARG A 188 13.32 6.90 -10.96
C ARG A 188 12.33 7.33 -12.05
N SER A 189 11.33 6.50 -12.34
CA SER A 189 10.28 6.80 -13.33
C SER A 189 9.24 7.80 -12.82
N GLU A 190 9.14 7.99 -11.51
CA GLU A 190 8.22 8.94 -10.89
C GLU A 190 8.66 10.39 -11.11
N TYR A 191 7.68 11.27 -11.31
CA TYR A 191 7.97 12.68 -11.54
C TYR A 191 8.63 13.36 -10.31
N SER A 192 8.22 12.95 -9.10
CA SER A 192 8.71 13.52 -7.84
C SER A 192 10.20 13.27 -7.60
N THR A 193 10.78 12.21 -8.16
CA THR A 193 12.18 11.83 -7.96
C THR A 193 13.11 12.30 -9.06
N LYS A 194 12.60 12.93 -10.13
CA LYS A 194 13.43 13.42 -11.25
C LYS A 194 14.51 14.41 -10.84
N ARG A 195 14.30 15.14 -9.74
CA ARG A 195 15.25 16.11 -9.18
C ARG A 195 16.18 15.51 -8.12
N MET A 196 15.93 14.28 -7.69
CA MET A 196 16.79 13.57 -6.74
C MET A 196 18.00 13.02 -7.49
N ASN A 197 19.15 12.95 -6.80
CA ASN A 197 20.29 12.21 -7.32
C ASN A 197 20.05 10.69 -7.16
N ASP A 198 20.83 9.89 -7.88
CA ASP A 198 20.64 8.44 -7.91
C ASP A 198 20.93 7.81 -6.54
N ASP A 199 21.89 8.35 -5.78
CA ASP A 199 22.23 7.84 -4.44
C ASP A 199 21.07 8.00 -3.44
N ALA A 200 20.39 9.15 -3.43
CA ALA A 200 19.22 9.34 -2.57
C ALA A 200 18.06 8.41 -2.94
N ILE A 201 17.91 8.06 -4.22
CA ILE A 201 16.91 7.08 -4.66
C ILE A 201 17.30 5.69 -4.19
N LYS A 202 18.57 5.29 -4.36
CA LYS A 202 19.09 4.00 -3.88
C LYS A 202 18.95 3.86 -2.36
N ASP A 203 19.22 4.91 -1.60
CA ASP A 203 19.00 4.93 -0.16
C ASP A 203 17.52 4.72 0.18
N GLY A 204 16.61 5.37 -0.56
CA GLY A 204 15.17 5.14 -0.44
C GLY A 204 14.77 3.69 -0.72
N VAL A 205 15.30 3.10 -1.80
CA VAL A 205 15.09 1.69 -2.17
C VAL A 205 15.55 0.77 -1.05
N SER A 206 16.79 0.93 -0.58
CA SER A 206 17.40 0.11 0.47
C SER A 206 16.62 0.15 1.79
N ASN A 207 15.89 1.23 2.06
CA ASN A 207 15.04 1.35 3.24
C ASN A 207 13.65 0.72 3.06
N LEU A 208 13.05 0.82 1.87
CA LEU A 208 11.67 0.39 1.63
C LEU A 208 11.57 -1.07 1.20
N LEU A 209 12.41 -1.48 0.25
CA LEU A 209 12.31 -2.75 -0.45
C LEU A 209 12.43 -3.97 0.48
N PRO A 210 13.37 -4.02 1.46
CA PRO A 210 13.50 -5.19 2.33
C PRO A 210 12.22 -5.51 3.09
N GLU A 211 11.51 -4.50 3.57
CA GLU A 211 10.24 -4.69 4.29
C GLU A 211 9.13 -5.19 3.35
N MET A 212 9.05 -4.67 2.12
CA MET A 212 8.10 -5.15 1.11
C MET A 212 8.34 -6.61 0.72
N LEU A 213 9.61 -7.03 0.59
CA LEU A 213 9.96 -8.40 0.21
C LEU A 213 9.74 -9.43 1.34
N LYS A 214 9.85 -9.01 2.61
CA LYS A 214 9.55 -9.85 3.78
C LYS A 214 8.06 -10.11 3.99
N MET A 215 7.19 -9.23 3.49
CA MET A 215 5.74 -9.40 3.62
C MET A 215 5.29 -10.68 2.90
N PRO A 216 4.45 -11.53 3.50
CA PRO A 216 3.83 -12.63 2.76
C PRO A 216 2.99 -12.07 1.59
N ILE A 217 2.80 -12.87 0.53
CA ILE A 217 1.87 -12.53 -0.53
C ILE A 217 0.47 -12.47 0.09
N TYR A 218 -0.26 -11.38 -0.12
CA TYR A 218 -1.47 -11.09 0.65
C TYR A 218 -2.57 -12.15 0.48
N SER A 219 -2.74 -12.64 -0.75
CA SER A 219 -3.69 -13.71 -1.07
C SER A 219 -3.38 -15.03 -0.36
N GLU A 220 -2.17 -15.21 0.16
CA GLU A 220 -1.73 -16.40 0.89
C GLU A 220 -1.93 -16.28 2.41
N ILE A 221 -2.27 -15.09 2.89
CA ILE A 221 -2.64 -14.85 4.29
C ILE A 221 -4.08 -15.35 4.47
N PRO A 222 -4.37 -16.21 5.47
CA PRO A 222 -5.74 -16.63 5.79
C PRO A 222 -6.66 -15.43 6.02
N ILE A 223 -7.88 -15.49 5.47
CA ILE A 223 -8.82 -14.35 5.49
C ILE A 223 -9.13 -13.91 6.92
N GLU A 224 -9.19 -14.86 7.85
CA GLU A 224 -9.56 -14.68 9.25
C GLU A 224 -8.55 -13.82 10.02
N ILE A 225 -7.29 -13.77 9.54
CA ILE A 225 -6.19 -13.08 10.24
C ILE A 225 -5.76 -11.79 9.55
N ARG A 226 -6.32 -11.46 8.39
CA ARG A 226 -5.90 -10.29 7.61
C ARG A 226 -6.19 -9.01 8.37
N GLY A 227 -5.14 -8.19 8.54
CA GLY A 227 -5.23 -6.93 9.26
C GLY A 227 -5.52 -7.07 10.75
N LYS A 228 -5.34 -8.25 11.36
CA LYS A 228 -5.51 -8.50 12.80
C LYS A 228 -4.34 -9.28 13.37
N SER A 229 -3.90 -8.94 14.58
CA SER A 229 -2.82 -9.68 15.25
C SER A 229 -3.31 -11.06 15.64
N LEU A 230 -2.44 -12.08 15.57
CA LEU A 230 -2.78 -13.41 16.08
C LEU A 230 -2.98 -13.41 17.60
N ASP A 231 -2.36 -12.46 18.32
CA ASP A 231 -2.57 -12.34 19.77
C ASP A 231 -4.06 -12.15 20.13
N GLU A 232 -4.81 -11.40 19.30
CA GLU A 232 -6.23 -11.12 19.56
C GLU A 232 -7.16 -12.25 19.10
N ILE A 233 -6.69 -13.12 18.21
CA ILE A 233 -7.51 -14.22 17.67
C ILE A 233 -7.41 -15.46 18.57
N LEU A 234 -6.32 -15.58 19.33
CA LEU A 234 -6.05 -16.69 20.23
C LEU A 234 -6.60 -16.47 21.65
N ASP A 235 -7.02 -15.25 21.99
CA ASP A 235 -7.68 -14.87 23.24
C ASP A 235 -9.22 -15.04 23.16
#